data_AF-A0A835X4B6-F1
#
_entry.id   AF-A0A835X4B6-F1
#
_cell.length_a   1.000
_cell.length_b   1.000
_cell.length_c   1.000
_cell.angle_alpha   90.00
_cell.angle_beta   90.00
_cell.angle_gamma   90.00
#
_symmetry.space_group_name_H-M   'P 1'
#
loop_
_entity.id
_entity.type
_entity.pdbx_description
1 polymer ?
#
loop_
_entity_poly.entity_id
_entity_poly.type
_entity_poly.pdbx_seq_one_letter_code
_entity_poly.pdbx_strand_id
1 'polypeptide(L)'
;MINTIFFVILTATILLTSLTVTSVDFADAIKAKGKPAAQYGTVGSPVCGDRLCSEPISQPEPAPVTTVPEEPEEEKPMMVEEEMEEVAPGSVLRLSRANVPAIIPMHQGYYNGESVYFIVTDSSDEKHAEIVTEQQGWKVEVAPLLAFAPEAALSPVYIFKNGVEGNGVHGFQGEVFSSTPAQEDYSALTAHVHVTWNDDATPELLDSADAVLAAEADGMITFDKLGVVMNMSQIVWPEGQMMVKEDKTLTDETPYGGGQVLDINTDEMTVTFIAHRGWGPDGRTVYYIVTDATPSGPAAMMGVTPVESSANLIANAAAVDLFQFKNGIKGSGPLGFQAGIAASAPGDANYSPMWRIFMIGWEDPESAALLETIDDINAFKDDGLINVNIARPMDSDHIVNCPFIDPFQ
;
A
#
# COMPACT_ATOMS: atom_id res chain seq x y z
N MET A 1 60.07 -71.36 -19.18
CA MET A 1 60.76 -70.22 -18.56
C MET A 1 60.08 -68.95 -19.03
N ILE A 2 59.65 -68.13 -18.07
CA ILE A 2 59.20 -66.74 -18.18
C ILE A 2 57.73 -66.51 -18.61
N ASN A 3 56.95 -66.21 -17.58
CA ASN A 3 55.66 -65.51 -17.54
C ASN A 3 55.67 -64.21 -18.34
N THR A 4 54.54 -63.84 -18.96
CA THR A 4 54.03 -62.47 -18.86
C THR A 4 52.50 -62.47 -19.03
N ILE A 5 51.81 -62.21 -17.91
CA ILE A 5 50.37 -61.95 -17.83
C ILE A 5 50.17 -60.49 -18.22
N PHE A 6 49.43 -60.21 -19.29
CA PHE A 6 48.99 -58.86 -19.63
C PHE A 6 47.69 -58.55 -18.88
N PHE A 7 47.82 -57.71 -17.85
CA PHE A 7 46.71 -57.08 -17.13
C PHE A 7 46.24 -55.88 -17.95
N VAL A 8 45.03 -55.94 -18.53
CA VAL A 8 44.39 -54.77 -19.13
C VAL A 8 43.63 -54.05 -18.01
N ILE A 9 44.22 -52.97 -17.49
CA ILE A 9 43.57 -52.06 -16.55
C ILE A 9 42.64 -51.16 -17.38
N LEU A 10 41.34 -51.37 -17.25
CA LEU A 10 40.30 -50.48 -17.76
C LEU A 10 40.20 -49.28 -16.81
N THR A 11 40.90 -48.18 -17.11
CA THR A 11 40.71 -46.90 -16.41
C THR A 11 39.39 -46.29 -16.86
N ALA A 12 38.34 -46.46 -16.05
CA ALA A 12 37.11 -45.70 -16.16
C ALA A 12 37.40 -44.26 -15.67
N THR A 13 37.63 -43.35 -16.61
CA THR A 13 37.64 -41.91 -16.34
C THR A 13 36.21 -41.50 -16.00
N ILE A 14 35.88 -41.44 -14.71
CA ILE A 14 34.67 -40.78 -14.24
C ILE A 14 34.90 -39.28 -14.49
N LEU A 15 34.33 -38.76 -15.59
CA LEU A 15 34.15 -37.33 -15.76
C LEU A 15 33.18 -36.89 -14.66
N LEU A 16 33.69 -36.36 -13.55
CA LEU A 16 32.89 -35.50 -12.70
C LEU A 16 32.64 -34.22 -13.50
N THR A 17 31.53 -34.18 -14.24
CA THR A 17 30.94 -32.92 -14.63
C THR A 17 30.52 -32.23 -13.33
N SER A 18 31.32 -31.29 -12.85
CA SER A 18 30.87 -30.31 -11.87
C SER A 18 29.73 -29.54 -12.53
N LEU A 19 28.49 -29.93 -12.25
CA LEU A 19 27.33 -29.08 -12.48
C LEU A 19 27.53 -27.86 -11.58
N THR A 20 28.10 -26.79 -12.15
CA THR A 20 27.98 -25.46 -11.57
C THR A 20 26.51 -25.10 -11.68
N VAL A 21 25.73 -25.41 -10.64
CA VAL A 21 24.37 -24.89 -10.49
C VAL A 21 24.53 -23.38 -10.44
N THR A 22 24.06 -22.70 -11.47
CA THR A 22 24.09 -21.22 -11.47
C THR A 22 23.08 -20.73 -10.44
N SER A 23 23.27 -19.53 -9.88
CA SER A 23 22.32 -18.96 -8.91
C SER A 23 20.89 -18.87 -9.45
N VAL A 24 20.74 -18.74 -10.78
CA VAL A 24 19.46 -18.78 -11.49
C VAL A 24 18.79 -20.16 -11.39
N ASP A 25 19.53 -21.24 -11.66
CA ASP A 25 19.01 -22.61 -11.54
C ASP A 25 18.59 -22.96 -10.10
N PHE A 26 19.29 -22.40 -9.12
CA PHE A 26 18.98 -22.58 -7.71
C PHE A 26 17.71 -21.81 -7.29
N ALA A 27 17.58 -20.55 -7.69
CA ALA A 27 16.39 -19.74 -7.40
C ALA A 27 15.13 -20.37 -8.00
N ASP A 28 15.17 -20.78 -9.28
CA ASP A 28 14.04 -21.43 -9.94
C ASP A 28 13.66 -22.77 -9.27
N ALA A 29 14.65 -23.53 -8.79
CA ALA A 29 14.40 -24.75 -8.05
C ALA A 29 13.71 -24.50 -6.69
N ILE A 30 13.97 -23.36 -6.04
CA ILE A 30 13.29 -22.97 -4.80
C ILE A 30 11.87 -22.52 -5.10
N LYS A 31 11.68 -21.67 -6.10
CA LYS A 31 10.33 -21.22 -6.53
C LYS A 31 9.40 -22.40 -6.81
N ALA A 32 9.92 -23.46 -7.42
CA ALA A 32 9.17 -24.70 -7.68
C ALA A 32 8.64 -25.41 -6.42
N LYS A 33 9.10 -25.05 -5.22
CA LYS A 33 8.62 -25.57 -3.92
C LYS A 33 7.46 -24.77 -3.31
N GLY A 34 7.05 -23.67 -3.93
CA GLY A 34 6.03 -22.75 -3.41
C GLY A 34 4.74 -23.43 -2.94
N LYS A 35 4.14 -22.88 -1.87
CA LYS A 35 2.85 -23.33 -1.34
C LYS A 35 1.83 -22.18 -1.43
N PRO A 36 0.59 -22.45 -1.89
CA PRO A 36 -0.43 -21.43 -2.07
C PRO A 36 -0.83 -20.74 -0.76
N ALA A 37 -1.35 -19.52 -0.89
CA ALA A 37 -1.63 -18.48 0.13
C ALA A 37 -2.58 -18.83 1.31
N ALA A 38 -2.53 -20.04 1.87
CA ALA A 38 -3.31 -20.40 3.06
C ALA A 38 -2.84 -19.65 4.34
N GLN A 39 -1.73 -18.91 4.29
CA GLN A 39 -1.15 -18.21 5.45
C GLN A 39 -1.36 -16.69 5.46
N TYR A 40 -1.76 -16.07 4.35
CA TYR A 40 -1.84 -14.62 4.19
C TYR A 40 -3.24 -14.21 3.73
N GLY A 41 -3.81 -13.16 4.33
CA GLY A 41 -5.08 -12.59 3.88
C GLY A 41 -6.38 -13.34 4.24
N THR A 42 -6.39 -14.31 5.16
CA THR A 42 -7.66 -14.88 5.66
C THR A 42 -8.28 -14.05 6.78
N VAL A 43 -9.60 -13.87 6.72
CA VAL A 43 -10.44 -13.36 7.83
C VAL A 43 -10.02 -14.06 9.12
N GLY A 44 -9.37 -13.32 10.02
CA GLY A 44 -9.04 -13.79 11.37
C GLY A 44 -7.71 -14.53 11.53
N SER A 45 -6.69 -14.37 10.68
CA SER A 45 -5.31 -14.65 11.10
C SER A 45 -4.92 -13.58 12.13
N PRO A 46 -4.93 -13.87 13.44
CA PRO A 46 -4.58 -12.85 14.41
C PRO A 46 -3.08 -12.56 14.26
N VAL A 47 -2.72 -11.29 14.42
CA VAL A 47 -1.33 -10.87 14.62
C VAL A 47 -1.08 -10.94 16.13
N CYS A 48 -0.13 -11.77 16.56
CA CYS A 48 0.25 -11.95 17.95
C CYS A 48 1.55 -11.17 18.19
N GLY A 49 1.45 -9.87 18.44
CA GLY A 49 2.61 -8.99 18.57
C GLY A 49 3.31 -8.78 17.22
N ASP A 50 4.57 -9.19 17.09
CA ASP A 50 5.38 -8.98 15.87
C ASP A 50 5.25 -10.11 14.84
N ARG A 51 4.39 -11.11 15.09
CA ARG A 51 4.33 -12.37 14.35
C ARG A 51 2.90 -12.79 14.01
N LEU A 52 2.74 -13.56 12.94
CA LEU A 52 1.48 -14.24 12.62
C LEU A 52 1.23 -15.34 13.66
N CYS A 53 0.03 -15.41 14.24
CA CYS A 53 -0.28 -16.36 15.33
C CYS A 53 -0.21 -17.86 14.94
N SER A 54 0.19 -18.20 13.72
CA SER A 54 0.49 -19.58 13.29
C SER A 54 1.87 -20.08 13.75
N GLU A 55 2.68 -19.24 14.41
CA GLU A 55 4.01 -19.61 14.89
C GLU A 55 4.00 -20.28 16.30
N PRO A 56 4.76 -21.37 16.52
CA PRO A 56 4.95 -21.92 17.87
C PRO A 56 5.83 -21.00 18.74
N ILE A 57 5.33 -20.67 19.93
CA ILE A 57 6.01 -19.81 20.92
C ILE A 57 7.20 -20.57 21.53
N SER A 58 8.43 -20.16 21.22
CA SER A 58 9.61 -20.50 22.03
C SER A 58 9.92 -19.34 22.97
N GLN A 59 9.78 -19.57 24.28
CA GLN A 59 10.17 -18.61 25.32
C GLN A 59 11.70 -18.39 25.30
N PRO A 60 12.20 -17.14 25.35
CA PRO A 60 13.62 -16.90 25.61
C PRO A 60 13.91 -16.93 27.11
N GLU A 61 14.95 -17.69 27.50
CA GLU A 61 15.60 -17.59 28.83
C GLU A 61 16.32 -16.23 28.98
N PRO A 62 16.40 -15.68 30.20
CA PRO A 62 17.04 -14.38 30.41
C PRO A 62 18.57 -14.50 30.43
N ALA A 63 19.25 -13.67 29.63
CA ALA A 63 20.70 -13.50 29.71
C ALA A 63 21.10 -12.55 30.86
N PRO A 64 22.26 -12.76 31.51
CA PRO A 64 22.67 -11.97 32.66
C PRO A 64 23.28 -10.61 32.25
N VAL A 65 22.95 -9.61 33.06
CA VAL A 65 23.47 -8.23 32.99
C VAL A 65 24.90 -8.19 33.52
N THR A 66 25.83 -7.61 32.76
CA THR A 66 27.11 -7.13 33.28
C THR A 66 27.37 -5.70 32.83
N THR A 67 27.43 -4.82 33.82
CA THR A 67 27.79 -3.40 33.76
C THR A 67 29.31 -3.22 33.80
N VAL A 68 29.88 -2.36 32.97
CA VAL A 68 31.19 -1.70 33.18
C VAL A 68 31.14 -0.27 32.58
N PRO A 69 31.76 0.75 33.21
CA PRO A 69 31.36 2.17 33.07
C PRO A 69 32.18 2.98 32.06
N GLU A 70 31.63 4.15 31.69
CA GLU A 70 32.25 5.23 30.92
C GLU A 70 33.38 5.96 31.66
N GLU A 71 34.41 6.38 30.93
CA GLU A 71 35.08 7.67 31.08
C GLU A 71 35.68 8.15 29.72
N PRO A 72 35.87 9.47 29.49
CA PRO A 72 35.99 10.07 28.16
C PRO A 72 37.43 10.49 27.80
N GLU A 73 37.81 10.43 26.52
CA GLU A 73 39.00 11.14 26.01
C GLU A 73 38.79 11.78 24.61
N GLU A 74 38.99 13.11 24.64
CA GLU A 74 39.54 14.07 23.66
C GLU A 74 39.39 13.90 22.13
N GLU A 75 38.79 14.92 21.53
CA GLU A 75 38.84 15.24 20.09
C GLU A 75 40.20 15.81 19.65
N LYS A 76 40.68 15.40 18.46
CA LYS A 76 41.08 16.27 17.32
C LYS A 76 41.45 15.47 16.05
N PRO A 77 41.46 16.10 14.87
CA PRO A 77 40.77 15.61 13.67
C PRO A 77 41.68 14.81 12.72
N MET A 78 41.10 13.84 12.00
CA MET A 78 41.71 13.28 10.80
C MET A 78 40.72 13.32 9.64
N MET A 79 41.16 14.04 8.62
CA MET A 79 40.61 14.05 7.27
C MET A 79 40.59 12.61 6.75
N VAL A 80 39.43 12.12 6.35
CA VAL A 80 39.32 10.87 5.58
C VAL A 80 38.99 11.29 4.15
N GLU A 81 39.95 11.06 3.26
CA GLU A 81 39.77 11.15 1.82
C GLU A 81 38.66 10.16 1.41
N GLU A 82 37.69 10.65 0.65
CA GLU A 82 36.70 9.82 -0.02
C GLU A 82 37.39 8.93 -1.06
N GLU A 83 37.80 7.73 -0.66
CA GLU A 83 37.92 6.63 -1.61
C GLU A 83 36.50 6.09 -1.84
N MET A 84 35.86 6.58 -2.91
CA MET A 84 34.77 5.86 -3.56
C MET A 84 35.31 4.51 -4.03
N GLU A 85 35.17 3.49 -3.19
CA GLU A 85 35.15 2.11 -3.67
C GLU A 85 33.98 1.98 -4.66
N GLU A 86 34.30 1.70 -5.92
CA GLU A 86 33.33 1.22 -6.90
C GLU A 86 32.75 -0.10 -6.38
N VAL A 87 31.62 -0.02 -5.66
CA VAL A 87 30.81 -1.19 -5.34
C VAL A 87 30.35 -1.78 -6.67
N ALA A 88 30.74 -3.04 -6.93
CA ALA A 88 30.28 -3.79 -8.10
C ALA A 88 28.75 -3.64 -8.25
N PRO A 89 28.23 -3.46 -9.48
CA PRO A 89 26.82 -3.19 -9.66
C PRO A 89 26.03 -4.42 -9.20
N GLY A 90 25.40 -4.33 -8.03
CA GLY A 90 24.31 -5.23 -7.67
C GLY A 90 23.29 -5.26 -8.80
N SER A 91 22.63 -6.40 -8.99
CA SER A 91 21.64 -6.56 -10.06
C SER A 91 20.58 -5.45 -10.00
N VAL A 92 20.40 -4.75 -11.14
CA VAL A 92 19.39 -3.70 -11.30
C VAL A 92 18.22 -4.28 -12.08
N LEU A 93 17.03 -4.25 -11.49
CA LEU A 93 15.78 -4.55 -12.16
C LEU A 93 15.20 -3.28 -12.76
N ARG A 94 14.97 -3.30 -14.07
CA ARG A 94 14.23 -2.27 -14.79
C ARG A 94 12.91 -2.84 -15.28
N LEU A 95 11.82 -2.36 -14.70
CA LEU A 95 10.48 -2.72 -15.14
C LEU A 95 10.04 -1.77 -16.25
N SER A 96 9.62 -2.30 -17.39
CA SER A 96 8.97 -1.47 -18.41
C SER A 96 7.75 -0.77 -17.80
N ARG A 97 7.63 0.54 -18.05
CA ARG A 97 6.52 1.35 -17.53
C ARG A 97 6.40 1.24 -16.01
N ALA A 98 7.53 1.32 -15.30
CA ALA A 98 7.59 1.26 -13.84
C ALA A 98 6.75 2.36 -13.19
N ASN A 99 6.79 3.56 -13.77
CA ASN A 99 6.03 4.73 -13.34
C ASN A 99 5.29 5.30 -14.56
N VAL A 100 3.98 5.48 -14.47
CA VAL A 100 3.16 6.06 -15.53
C VAL A 100 2.20 7.10 -14.96
N PRO A 101 1.85 8.17 -15.71
CA PRO A 101 0.81 9.08 -15.26
C PRO A 101 -0.56 8.38 -15.30
N ALA A 102 -1.39 8.65 -14.30
CA ALA A 102 -2.79 8.24 -14.25
C ALA A 102 -3.67 9.46 -14.00
N ILE A 103 -4.57 9.76 -14.92
CA ILE A 103 -5.50 10.89 -14.82
C ILE A 103 -6.79 10.36 -14.21
N ILE A 104 -7.17 10.89 -13.04
CA ILE A 104 -8.32 10.43 -12.26
C ILE A 104 -9.31 11.59 -12.12
N PRO A 105 -10.62 11.36 -12.36
CA PRO A 105 -11.62 12.39 -12.17
C PRO A 105 -11.76 12.76 -10.69
N MET A 106 -11.86 14.06 -10.44
CA MET A 106 -12.18 14.61 -9.13
C MET A 106 -13.67 14.94 -9.04
N HIS A 107 -14.18 14.91 -7.83
CA HIS A 107 -15.51 15.35 -7.43
C HIS A 107 -15.38 16.58 -6.54
N GLN A 108 -16.45 17.38 -6.44
CA GLN A 108 -16.51 18.50 -5.51
C GLN A 108 -17.56 18.22 -4.44
N GLY A 109 -17.15 18.36 -3.18
CA GLY A 109 -18.01 18.33 -2.00
C GLY A 109 -17.70 19.50 -1.07
N TYR A 110 -18.24 19.47 0.13
CA TYR A 110 -18.19 20.57 1.09
C TYR A 110 -17.63 20.15 2.44
N TYR A 111 -16.91 21.07 3.06
CA TYR A 111 -16.54 21.03 4.47
C TYR A 111 -16.62 22.44 5.04
N ASN A 112 -17.43 22.64 6.08
CA ASN A 112 -17.59 23.93 6.77
C ASN A 112 -17.85 25.14 5.85
N GLY A 113 -18.66 24.94 4.81
CA GLY A 113 -19.00 25.99 3.84
C GLY A 113 -17.97 26.23 2.74
N GLU A 114 -16.87 25.48 2.73
CA GLU A 114 -15.80 25.56 1.75
C GLU A 114 -15.72 24.30 0.89
N SER A 115 -15.15 24.41 -0.31
CA SER A 115 -15.03 23.29 -1.24
C SER A 115 -13.94 22.32 -0.84
N VAL A 116 -14.25 21.03 -0.97
CA VAL A 116 -13.31 19.91 -0.94
C VAL A 116 -13.35 19.22 -2.29
N TYR A 117 -12.19 18.89 -2.85
CA TYR A 117 -12.05 18.12 -4.07
C TYR A 117 -11.46 16.76 -3.72
N PHE A 118 -12.09 15.68 -4.17
CA PHE A 118 -11.73 14.31 -3.78
C PHE A 118 -11.84 13.34 -4.95
N ILE A 119 -11.21 12.17 -4.83
CA ILE A 119 -11.35 11.05 -5.78
C ILE A 119 -12.10 9.90 -5.13
N VAL A 120 -12.71 9.02 -5.92
CA VAL A 120 -13.32 7.78 -5.43
C VAL A 120 -12.68 6.60 -6.15
N THR A 121 -11.98 5.74 -5.40
CA THR A 121 -11.17 4.65 -6.00
C THR A 121 -11.71 3.27 -5.72
N ASP A 122 -12.29 3.03 -4.54
CA ASP A 122 -12.75 1.71 -4.12
C ASP A 122 -14.06 1.80 -3.34
N SER A 123 -14.86 0.74 -3.43
CA SER A 123 -16.08 0.56 -2.64
C SER A 123 -16.18 -0.86 -2.08
N SER A 124 -16.60 -0.98 -0.82
CA SER A 124 -16.96 -2.25 -0.20
C SER A 124 -18.17 -2.95 -0.82
N ASP A 125 -19.03 -2.19 -1.51
CA ASP A 125 -20.25 -2.67 -2.12
C ASP A 125 -20.16 -2.58 -3.65
N GLU A 126 -20.41 -3.69 -4.32
CA GLU A 126 -20.33 -3.84 -5.78
C GLU A 126 -21.29 -2.89 -6.50
N LYS A 127 -22.53 -2.75 -6.00
CA LYS A 127 -23.53 -1.88 -6.63
C LYS A 127 -23.15 -0.40 -6.54
N HIS A 128 -22.60 0.04 -5.40
CA HIS A 128 -22.10 1.42 -5.29
C HIS A 128 -20.88 1.63 -6.19
N ALA A 129 -19.98 0.65 -6.29
CA ALA A 129 -18.83 0.72 -7.19
C ALA A 129 -19.28 0.89 -8.66
N GLU A 130 -20.27 0.11 -9.11
CA GLU A 130 -20.83 0.19 -10.46
C GLU A 130 -21.47 1.57 -10.74
N ILE A 131 -22.33 2.06 -9.83
CA ILE A 131 -23.01 3.35 -9.99
C ILE A 131 -21.99 4.48 -10.13
N VAL A 132 -21.01 4.55 -9.22
CA VAL A 132 -20.00 5.62 -9.25
C VAL A 132 -19.12 5.48 -10.49
N THR A 133 -18.75 4.25 -10.88
CA THR A 133 -17.98 3.98 -12.10
C THR A 133 -18.67 4.55 -13.34
N GLU A 134 -19.96 4.27 -13.50
CA GLU A 134 -20.75 4.77 -14.64
C GLU A 134 -20.83 6.30 -14.65
N GLN A 135 -20.95 6.93 -13.47
CA GLN A 135 -21.09 8.38 -13.34
C GLN A 135 -19.79 9.14 -13.63
N GLN A 136 -18.67 8.67 -13.06
CA GLN A 136 -17.39 9.37 -13.20
C GLN A 136 -16.61 8.95 -14.46
N GLY A 137 -17.07 7.92 -15.18
CA GLY A 137 -16.40 7.41 -16.37
C GLY A 137 -15.02 6.80 -16.09
N TRP A 138 -14.78 6.41 -14.84
CA TRP A 138 -13.51 5.86 -14.35
C TRP A 138 -13.83 4.79 -13.30
N LYS A 139 -13.17 3.65 -13.38
CA LYS A 139 -13.50 2.43 -12.64
C LYS A 139 -13.21 2.55 -11.15
N VAL A 140 -14.26 2.45 -10.34
CA VAL A 140 -14.16 2.18 -8.89
C VAL A 140 -13.98 0.68 -8.69
N GLU A 141 -12.91 0.28 -7.99
CA GLU A 141 -12.65 -1.13 -7.69
C GLU A 141 -13.55 -1.64 -6.55
N VAL A 142 -13.93 -2.91 -6.64
CA VAL A 142 -14.71 -3.57 -5.57
C VAL A 142 -13.74 -4.11 -4.52
N ALA A 143 -13.82 -3.58 -3.30
CA ALA A 143 -12.95 -3.91 -2.16
C ALA A 143 -13.78 -4.38 -0.95
N PRO A 144 -14.32 -5.62 -0.97
CA PRO A 144 -15.31 -6.08 -0.01
C PRO A 144 -14.87 -5.99 1.45
N LEU A 145 -13.55 -6.10 1.71
CA LEU A 145 -13.02 -6.09 3.06
C LEU A 145 -13.16 -4.73 3.76
N LEU A 146 -13.34 -3.63 3.02
CA LEU A 146 -13.59 -2.31 3.59
C LEU A 146 -14.87 -2.28 4.45
N ALA A 147 -15.84 -3.16 4.21
CA ALA A 147 -17.04 -3.28 5.05
C ALA A 147 -16.74 -3.68 6.52
N PHE A 148 -15.54 -4.20 6.79
CA PHE A 148 -15.11 -4.59 8.14
C PHE A 148 -14.27 -3.51 8.85
N ALA A 149 -14.04 -2.36 8.20
CA ALA A 149 -13.30 -1.26 8.80
C ALA A 149 -14.00 -0.79 10.09
N PRO A 150 -13.26 -0.59 11.20
CA PRO A 150 -13.83 -0.13 12.45
C PRO A 150 -14.20 1.35 12.34
N GLU A 151 -15.20 1.80 13.10
CA GLU A 151 -15.64 3.21 13.14
C GLU A 151 -14.48 4.20 13.39
N ALA A 152 -13.50 3.83 14.21
CA ALA A 152 -12.32 4.64 14.50
C ALA A 152 -11.38 4.86 13.29
N ALA A 153 -11.57 4.12 12.19
CA ALA A 153 -10.86 4.29 10.93
C ALA A 153 -11.72 4.94 9.85
N LEU A 154 -12.92 5.45 10.18
CA LEU A 154 -13.88 5.98 9.22
C LEU A 154 -14.23 7.43 9.52
N SER A 155 -14.37 8.25 8.47
CA SER A 155 -14.97 9.59 8.58
C SER A 155 -16.39 9.57 8.02
N PRO A 156 -17.39 10.10 8.75
CA PRO A 156 -18.73 10.28 8.19
C PRO A 156 -18.75 11.16 6.95
N VAL A 157 -19.51 10.73 5.94
CA VAL A 157 -19.84 11.55 4.76
C VAL A 157 -21.35 11.55 4.54
N TYR A 158 -21.91 12.73 4.32
CA TYR A 158 -23.34 12.91 4.07
C TYR A 158 -23.61 13.03 2.58
N ILE A 159 -24.42 12.11 2.04
CA ILE A 159 -24.69 11.98 0.60
C ILE A 159 -26.19 12.19 0.36
N PHE A 160 -26.54 13.16 -0.47
CA PHE A 160 -27.93 13.58 -0.66
C PHE A 160 -28.61 12.75 -1.74
N LYS A 161 -29.79 12.19 -1.42
CA LYS A 161 -30.62 11.39 -2.34
C LYS A 161 -31.76 12.17 -3.01
N ASN A 162 -32.02 13.38 -2.53
CA ASN A 162 -32.98 14.33 -3.09
C ASN A 162 -32.59 15.76 -2.70
N GLY A 163 -33.38 16.75 -3.14
CA GLY A 163 -33.22 18.13 -2.75
C GLY A 163 -32.59 18.99 -3.85
N VAL A 164 -31.58 19.78 -3.48
CA VAL A 164 -30.88 20.67 -4.42
C VAL A 164 -30.14 19.84 -5.47
N GLU A 165 -30.43 20.06 -6.76
CA GLU A 165 -29.74 19.39 -7.87
C GLU A 165 -28.25 19.78 -7.90
N GLY A 166 -27.38 18.83 -8.24
CA GLY A 166 -25.94 19.05 -8.26
C GLY A 166 -25.18 17.86 -8.85
N ASN A 167 -23.87 17.81 -8.57
CA ASN A 167 -22.94 16.81 -9.11
C ASN A 167 -22.54 15.73 -8.08
N GLY A 168 -23.23 15.63 -6.94
CA GLY A 168 -23.00 14.55 -5.98
C GLY A 168 -23.39 13.18 -6.55
N VAL A 169 -23.01 12.11 -5.86
CA VAL A 169 -23.13 10.70 -6.29
C VAL A 169 -24.56 10.29 -6.65
N HIS A 170 -25.60 10.92 -6.12
CA HIS A 170 -26.99 10.65 -6.53
C HIS A 170 -27.62 11.75 -7.40
N GLY A 171 -26.83 12.67 -7.95
CA GLY A 171 -27.28 13.78 -8.82
C GLY A 171 -27.84 14.99 -8.07
N PHE A 172 -27.59 15.08 -6.76
CA PHE A 172 -27.95 16.21 -5.91
C PHE A 172 -26.71 16.98 -5.48
N GLN A 173 -26.83 17.88 -4.50
CA GLN A 173 -25.69 18.64 -3.98
C GLN A 173 -24.50 17.73 -3.65
N GLY A 174 -23.29 18.31 -3.74
CA GLY A 174 -22.06 17.62 -3.38
C GLY A 174 -22.07 17.13 -1.94
N GLU A 175 -21.29 16.09 -1.70
CA GLU A 175 -21.15 15.40 -0.43
C GLU A 175 -20.62 16.34 0.64
N VAL A 176 -21.10 16.18 1.88
CA VAL A 176 -20.61 16.96 3.02
C VAL A 176 -19.72 16.06 3.88
N PHE A 177 -18.47 16.44 4.03
CA PHE A 177 -17.49 15.73 4.84
C PHE A 177 -17.51 16.23 6.29
N SER A 178 -17.27 15.33 7.25
CA SER A 178 -17.14 15.70 8.67
C SER A 178 -15.76 16.26 9.04
N SER A 179 -14.75 16.01 8.20
CA SER A 179 -13.34 16.33 8.46
C SER A 179 -12.56 16.48 7.15
N THR A 180 -11.38 17.09 7.24
CA THR A 180 -10.38 17.18 6.18
C THR A 180 -9.05 16.65 6.70
N PRO A 181 -8.06 16.38 5.83
CA PRO A 181 -6.71 16.02 6.23
C PRO A 181 -6.03 16.90 7.29
N ALA A 182 -6.55 18.09 7.57
CA ALA A 182 -6.03 18.95 8.63
C ALA A 182 -6.46 18.54 10.05
N GLN A 183 -7.47 17.67 10.20
CA GLN A 183 -7.94 17.17 11.49
C GLN A 183 -7.43 15.75 11.78
N GLU A 184 -7.15 15.46 13.07
CA GLU A 184 -6.60 14.17 13.51
C GLU A 184 -7.56 12.99 13.31
N ASP A 185 -8.86 13.25 13.28
CA ASP A 185 -9.94 12.27 13.09
C ASP A 185 -10.31 12.06 11.61
N TYR A 186 -9.57 12.66 10.68
CA TYR A 186 -9.74 12.40 9.27
C TYR A 186 -9.41 10.97 8.89
N SER A 187 -10.18 10.44 7.95
CA SER A 187 -9.94 9.21 7.21
C SER A 187 -10.40 9.39 5.77
N ALA A 188 -9.63 8.83 4.83
CA ALA A 188 -10.07 8.69 3.45
C ALA A 188 -11.14 7.59 3.31
N LEU A 189 -11.23 6.66 4.25
CA LEU A 189 -12.32 5.69 4.28
C LEU A 189 -13.56 6.32 4.89
N THR A 190 -14.64 6.39 4.13
CA THR A 190 -15.84 7.11 4.54
C THR A 190 -16.98 6.18 4.94
N ALA A 191 -17.66 6.55 6.03
CA ALA A 191 -18.92 5.91 6.44
C ALA A 191 -20.10 6.69 5.86
N HIS A 192 -20.89 6.03 5.02
CA HIS A 192 -21.95 6.70 4.27
C HIS A 192 -23.21 6.93 5.10
N VAL A 193 -23.61 8.20 5.16
CA VAL A 193 -24.90 8.63 5.69
C VAL A 193 -25.72 9.20 4.54
N HIS A 194 -26.72 8.45 4.09
CA HIS A 194 -27.63 8.95 3.08
C HIS A 194 -28.62 9.94 3.70
N VAL A 195 -28.74 11.10 3.07
CA VAL A 195 -29.59 12.21 3.50
C VAL A 195 -30.78 12.33 2.55
N THR A 196 -31.99 12.38 3.12
CA THR A 196 -33.22 12.62 2.38
C THR A 196 -34.01 13.76 3.00
N TRP A 197 -34.30 14.81 2.25
CA TRP A 197 -35.27 15.85 2.60
C TRP A 197 -36.67 15.26 2.73
N ASN A 198 -37.36 15.60 3.82
CA ASN A 198 -38.72 15.17 4.09
C ASN A 198 -39.73 15.95 3.22
N ASP A 199 -40.88 15.34 2.91
CA ASP A 199 -41.86 15.89 1.95
C ASP A 199 -42.36 17.31 2.28
N ASP A 200 -42.45 17.67 3.56
CA ASP A 200 -42.91 18.99 4.02
C ASP A 200 -41.79 20.02 4.17
N ALA A 201 -40.53 19.62 3.96
CA ALA A 201 -39.37 20.49 4.05
C ALA A 201 -39.06 21.17 2.70
N THR A 202 -38.48 22.38 2.74
CA THR A 202 -37.97 23.05 1.54
C THR A 202 -36.48 22.79 1.43
N PRO A 203 -35.99 22.08 0.40
CA PRO A 203 -34.57 21.81 0.25
C PRO A 203 -33.75 23.09 0.09
N GLU A 204 -32.63 23.15 0.80
CA GLU A 204 -31.59 24.18 0.67
C GLU A 204 -30.21 23.53 0.65
N LEU A 205 -29.17 24.31 0.31
CA LEU A 205 -27.80 23.80 0.33
C LEU A 205 -27.35 23.65 1.78
N LEU A 206 -26.92 22.45 2.16
CA LEU A 206 -26.25 22.19 3.42
C LEU A 206 -24.78 21.86 3.13
N ASP A 207 -23.85 22.70 3.56
CA ASP A 207 -22.43 22.66 3.17
C ASP A 207 -21.49 22.42 4.37
N SER A 208 -22.04 22.03 5.51
CA SER A 208 -21.28 21.67 6.72
C SER A 208 -21.97 20.55 7.50
N ALA A 209 -21.19 19.71 8.17
CA ALA A 209 -21.73 18.65 9.01
C ALA A 209 -22.65 19.20 10.10
N ASP A 210 -22.31 20.36 10.68
CA ASP A 210 -23.16 21.05 11.66
C ASP A 210 -24.52 21.45 11.09
N ALA A 211 -24.57 22.00 9.87
CA ALA A 211 -25.83 22.34 9.21
C ALA A 211 -26.67 21.09 8.89
N VAL A 212 -26.02 20.00 8.48
CA VAL A 212 -26.70 18.72 8.23
C VAL A 212 -27.28 18.15 9.52
N LEU A 213 -26.52 18.13 10.62
CA LEU A 213 -26.99 17.65 11.91
C LEU A 213 -28.10 18.53 12.49
N ALA A 214 -28.02 19.86 12.33
CA ALA A 214 -29.09 20.77 12.73
C ALA A 214 -30.37 20.52 11.94
N ALA A 215 -30.28 20.34 10.61
CA ALA A 215 -31.43 20.04 9.77
C ALA A 215 -32.12 18.72 10.13
N GLU A 216 -31.36 17.70 10.55
CA GLU A 216 -31.94 16.45 11.04
C GLU A 216 -32.62 16.64 12.40
N ALA A 217 -31.99 17.35 13.33
CA ALA A 217 -32.55 17.65 14.64
C ALA A 217 -33.87 18.46 14.55
N ASP A 218 -34.00 19.32 13.54
CA ASP A 218 -35.20 20.10 13.25
C ASP A 218 -36.25 19.29 12.45
N GLY A 219 -35.96 18.05 12.10
CA GLY A 219 -36.87 17.15 11.37
C GLY A 219 -37.07 17.50 9.90
N MET A 220 -36.15 18.27 9.30
CA MET A 220 -36.20 18.66 7.88
C MET A 220 -35.68 17.57 6.96
N ILE A 221 -34.70 16.80 7.43
CA ILE A 221 -34.08 15.68 6.71
C ILE A 221 -34.15 14.41 7.56
N THR A 222 -33.93 13.26 6.93
CA THR A 222 -33.76 11.96 7.58
C THR A 222 -32.45 11.31 7.15
N PHE A 223 -31.85 10.56 8.08
CA PHE A 223 -30.63 9.80 7.84
C PHE A 223 -30.91 8.31 7.65
N ASP A 224 -30.31 7.75 6.61
CA ASP A 224 -30.15 6.32 6.39
C ASP A 224 -28.65 5.98 6.45
N LYS A 225 -28.19 5.40 7.56
CA LYS A 225 -26.80 4.92 7.67
C LYS A 225 -26.64 3.62 6.89
N LEU A 226 -25.62 3.55 6.03
CA LEU A 226 -25.30 2.35 5.27
C LEU A 226 -24.05 1.67 5.83
N GLY A 227 -24.01 0.33 5.74
CA GLY A 227 -22.79 -0.44 6.00
C GLY A 227 -21.81 -0.42 4.83
N VAL A 228 -21.85 0.62 3.99
CA VAL A 228 -20.99 0.80 2.82
C VAL A 228 -19.87 1.75 3.22
N VAL A 229 -18.65 1.28 3.00
CA VAL A 229 -17.41 2.05 3.09
C VAL A 229 -16.86 2.27 1.68
N MET A 230 -16.49 3.51 1.36
CA MET A 230 -15.76 3.86 0.14
C MET A 230 -14.42 4.51 0.50
N ASN A 231 -13.46 4.41 -0.42
CA ASN A 231 -12.20 5.13 -0.35
C ASN A 231 -12.34 6.46 -1.12
N MET A 232 -12.45 7.56 -0.37
CA MET A 232 -12.72 8.92 -0.86
C MET A 232 -11.60 9.89 -0.45
N SER A 233 -10.39 9.68 -0.96
CA SER A 233 -9.24 10.52 -0.63
C SER A 233 -9.42 11.97 -1.09
N GLN A 234 -9.21 12.92 -0.18
CA GLN A 234 -9.27 14.36 -0.50
C GLN A 234 -7.95 14.82 -1.15
N ILE A 235 -8.08 15.51 -2.28
CA ILE A 235 -6.97 16.03 -3.09
C ILE A 235 -6.69 17.50 -2.77
N VAL A 236 -7.76 18.30 -2.63
CA VAL A 236 -7.70 19.71 -2.24
C VAL A 236 -8.78 19.95 -1.19
N TRP A 237 -8.43 20.62 -0.11
CA TRP A 237 -9.30 20.96 1.00
C TRP A 237 -9.01 22.40 1.46
N PRO A 238 -9.86 23.02 2.31
CA PRO A 238 -9.70 24.43 2.66
C PRO A 238 -8.33 24.77 3.24
N GLU A 239 -7.77 23.86 4.03
CA GLU A 239 -6.48 24.05 4.69
C GLU A 239 -5.27 23.69 3.80
N GLY A 240 -5.45 23.06 2.64
CA GLY A 240 -4.34 22.63 1.81
C GLY A 240 -4.68 21.71 0.64
N GLN A 241 -3.66 21.01 0.15
CA GLN A 241 -3.81 20.04 -0.92
C GLN A 241 -2.71 19.00 -0.82
N MET A 242 -2.87 17.89 -1.54
CA MET A 242 -1.80 16.92 -1.74
C MET A 242 -0.57 17.56 -2.37
N MET A 243 0.61 17.06 -2.01
CA MET A 243 1.88 17.55 -2.55
C MET A 243 2.01 17.20 -4.02
N VAL A 244 2.10 18.24 -4.86
CA VAL A 244 2.46 18.12 -6.26
C VAL A 244 3.98 18.01 -6.37
N LYS A 245 4.45 16.94 -7.02
CA LYS A 245 5.87 16.66 -7.23
C LYS A 245 6.52 17.76 -8.07
N GLU A 246 7.65 18.29 -7.60
CA GLU A 246 8.39 19.35 -8.29
C GLU A 246 8.96 18.87 -9.63
N ASP A 247 9.66 17.73 -9.62
CA ASP A 247 10.12 17.07 -10.85
C ASP A 247 9.05 16.11 -11.38
N LYS A 248 8.41 16.54 -12.46
CA LYS A 248 7.34 15.79 -13.13
C LYS A 248 7.88 14.74 -14.13
N THR A 249 9.20 14.59 -14.24
CA THR A 249 9.83 13.65 -15.18
C THR A 249 9.72 12.21 -14.65
N LEU A 250 8.98 11.37 -15.37
CA LEU A 250 8.86 9.96 -15.04
C LEU A 250 9.87 9.11 -15.82
N THR A 251 10.67 8.35 -15.09
CA THR A 251 11.66 7.37 -15.56
C THR A 251 11.64 6.14 -14.64
N ASP A 252 12.39 5.10 -14.99
CA ASP A 252 12.57 3.93 -14.14
C ASP A 252 13.36 4.24 -12.84
N GLU A 253 14.03 5.41 -12.79
CA GLU A 253 14.84 5.88 -11.66
C GLU A 253 14.14 7.02 -10.90
N THR A 254 12.88 7.33 -11.24
CA THR A 254 12.11 8.37 -10.55
C THR A 254 12.07 8.06 -9.05
N PRO A 255 12.54 8.99 -8.20
CA PRO A 255 12.49 8.80 -6.76
C PRO A 255 11.06 8.61 -6.30
N TYR A 256 10.85 7.58 -5.48
CA TYR A 256 9.54 7.27 -4.92
C TYR A 256 9.02 8.40 -4.02
N GLY A 257 9.89 9.08 -3.27
CA GLY A 257 9.53 10.17 -2.37
C GLY A 257 9.32 11.54 -3.05
N GLY A 258 8.89 12.52 -2.25
CA GLY A 258 8.75 13.92 -2.69
C GLY A 258 7.48 14.23 -3.50
N GLY A 259 6.41 13.47 -3.27
CA GLY A 259 5.09 13.69 -3.88
C GLY A 259 4.69 12.61 -4.87
N GLN A 260 3.39 12.28 -4.84
CA GLN A 260 2.76 11.23 -5.67
C GLN A 260 1.85 11.79 -6.76
N VAL A 261 1.65 13.12 -6.77
CA VAL A 261 0.80 13.82 -7.72
C VAL A 261 1.67 14.63 -8.68
N LEU A 262 1.40 14.54 -9.98
CA LEU A 262 2.05 15.33 -11.02
C LEU A 262 1.31 16.63 -11.31
N ASP A 263 -0.01 16.63 -11.21
CA ASP A 263 -0.83 17.80 -11.54
C ASP A 263 -2.20 17.73 -10.88
N ILE A 264 -2.77 18.89 -10.54
CA ILE A 264 -4.13 19.05 -10.01
C ILE A 264 -4.79 20.14 -10.85
N ASN A 265 -5.87 19.80 -11.55
CA ASN A 265 -6.63 20.71 -12.38
C ASN A 265 -8.08 20.80 -11.88
N THR A 266 -8.39 21.88 -11.15
CA THR A 266 -9.75 22.13 -10.63
C THR A 266 -10.72 22.66 -11.68
N ASP A 267 -10.23 23.13 -12.84
CA ASP A 267 -11.09 23.57 -13.94
C ASP A 267 -11.58 22.36 -14.75
N GLU A 268 -10.69 21.40 -15.02
CA GLU A 268 -11.02 20.15 -15.70
C GLU A 268 -11.52 19.06 -14.75
N MET A 269 -11.47 19.31 -13.43
CA MET A 269 -11.83 18.35 -12.38
C MET A 269 -11.05 17.04 -12.51
N THR A 270 -9.73 17.13 -12.65
CA THR A 270 -8.84 15.95 -12.73
C THR A 270 -7.60 16.10 -11.88
N VAL A 271 -7.10 15.00 -11.36
CA VAL A 271 -5.77 14.89 -10.73
C VAL A 271 -4.94 13.87 -11.48
N THR A 272 -3.66 14.18 -11.73
CA THR A 272 -2.72 13.26 -12.36
C THR A 272 -1.81 12.67 -11.29
N PHE A 273 -2.00 11.40 -10.97
CA PHE A 273 -1.12 10.66 -10.06
C PHE A 273 0.03 9.97 -10.81
N ILE A 274 1.08 9.64 -10.06
CA ILE A 274 2.08 8.65 -10.48
C ILE A 274 1.54 7.27 -10.09
N ALA A 275 1.27 6.44 -11.10
CA ALA A 275 0.93 5.05 -10.91
C ALA A 275 2.20 4.19 -10.97
N HIS A 276 2.46 3.48 -9.88
CA HIS A 276 3.63 2.62 -9.68
C HIS A 276 3.29 1.19 -10.06
N ARG A 277 4.18 0.55 -10.80
CA ARG A 277 4.06 -0.86 -11.15
C ARG A 277 4.51 -1.74 -9.98
N GLY A 278 3.70 -2.75 -9.68
CA GLY A 278 4.02 -3.81 -8.72
C GLY A 278 3.57 -5.19 -9.20
N TRP A 279 3.60 -6.15 -8.29
CA TRP A 279 3.15 -7.52 -8.51
C TRP A 279 1.91 -7.84 -7.67
N GLY A 280 0.90 -8.42 -8.31
CA GLY A 280 -0.20 -9.08 -7.62
C GLY A 280 0.25 -10.44 -7.03
N PRO A 281 -0.64 -11.14 -6.31
CA PRO A 281 -0.25 -12.33 -5.54
C PRO A 281 0.29 -13.49 -6.37
N ASP A 282 -0.11 -13.55 -7.65
CA ASP A 282 0.25 -14.59 -8.62
C ASP A 282 1.23 -14.11 -9.70
N GLY A 283 1.88 -12.95 -9.50
CA GLY A 283 2.82 -12.37 -10.46
C GLY A 283 2.16 -11.59 -11.60
N ARG A 284 0.83 -11.41 -11.59
CA ARG A 284 0.18 -10.46 -12.50
C ARG A 284 0.71 -9.05 -12.24
N THR A 285 0.85 -8.25 -13.30
CA THR A 285 1.21 -6.83 -13.15
C THR A 285 0.03 -6.05 -12.57
N VAL A 286 0.30 -5.21 -11.58
CA VAL A 286 -0.65 -4.27 -11.00
C VAL A 286 -0.07 -2.86 -11.06
N TYR A 287 -0.95 -1.86 -11.07
CA TYR A 287 -0.61 -0.45 -10.91
C TYR A 287 -1.32 0.10 -9.70
N TYR A 288 -0.62 0.93 -8.92
CA TYR A 288 -1.18 1.53 -7.72
C TYR A 288 -0.75 2.99 -7.58
N ILE A 289 -1.59 3.79 -6.96
CA ILE A 289 -1.25 5.14 -6.50
C ILE A 289 -1.09 5.13 -4.98
N VAL A 290 -0.63 6.23 -4.38
CA VAL A 290 -0.58 6.37 -2.92
C VAL A 290 -1.22 7.69 -2.54
N THR A 291 -2.24 7.64 -1.70
CA THR A 291 -3.03 8.82 -1.32
C THR A 291 -2.69 9.33 0.07
N ASP A 292 -2.44 8.42 1.00
CA ASP A 292 -2.16 8.71 2.40
C ASP A 292 -1.48 7.54 3.11
N ALA A 293 -0.91 7.82 4.29
CA ALA A 293 -0.26 6.81 5.12
C ALA A 293 -0.22 7.21 6.60
N THR A 294 0.00 6.20 7.46
CA THR A 294 0.45 6.37 8.85
C THR A 294 1.69 5.50 9.08
N PRO A 295 2.65 5.92 9.93
CA PRO A 295 2.68 7.19 10.66
C PRO A 295 3.13 8.35 9.77
N SER A 296 3.08 9.58 10.32
CA SER A 296 3.50 10.80 9.64
C SER A 296 4.90 10.78 9.00
N GLY A 297 5.87 10.03 9.56
CA GLY A 297 7.22 9.92 9.00
C GLY A 297 7.26 9.36 7.57
N PRO A 298 6.84 8.10 7.34
CA PRO A 298 6.66 7.54 6.00
C PRO A 298 5.73 8.37 5.09
N ALA A 299 4.64 8.93 5.62
CA ALA A 299 3.74 9.79 4.84
C ALA A 299 4.49 11.00 4.27
N ALA A 300 5.27 11.70 5.11
CA ALA A 300 6.07 12.84 4.71
C ALA A 300 7.16 12.46 3.69
N MET A 301 7.83 11.31 3.86
CA MET A 301 8.83 10.84 2.89
C MET A 301 8.23 10.59 1.50
N MET A 302 7.04 9.99 1.45
CA MET A 302 6.30 9.76 0.21
C MET A 302 5.70 11.05 -0.38
N GLY A 303 5.54 12.09 0.45
CA GLY A 303 4.83 13.32 0.08
C GLY A 303 3.32 13.10 -0.03
N VAL A 304 2.76 12.29 0.87
CA VAL A 304 1.31 12.03 0.98
C VAL A 304 0.77 12.49 2.32
N THR A 305 -0.55 12.53 2.43
CA THR A 305 -1.24 12.99 3.64
C THR A 305 -1.00 12.02 4.80
N PRO A 306 -0.61 12.51 6.00
CA PRO A 306 -0.58 11.69 7.21
C PRO A 306 -2.00 11.44 7.72
N VAL A 307 -2.38 10.17 7.94
CA VAL A 307 -3.73 9.77 8.39
C VAL A 307 -3.62 8.76 9.52
N GLU A 308 -3.55 9.27 10.76
CA GLU A 308 -3.30 8.43 11.93
C GLU A 308 -4.45 7.47 12.26
N SER A 309 -5.69 7.81 11.88
CA SER A 309 -6.87 6.94 12.05
C SER A 309 -6.72 5.59 11.34
N SER A 310 -5.92 5.53 10.25
CA SER A 310 -5.62 4.28 9.52
C SER A 310 -4.87 3.26 10.37
N ALA A 311 -4.19 3.67 11.46
CA ALA A 311 -3.50 2.73 12.36
C ALA A 311 -4.47 1.72 13.01
N ASN A 312 -5.75 2.10 13.17
CA ASN A 312 -6.82 1.22 13.66
C ASN A 312 -7.08 0.00 12.75
N LEU A 313 -6.50 -0.03 11.55
CA LEU A 313 -6.62 -1.13 10.59
C LEU A 313 -5.56 -2.22 10.75
N ILE A 314 -4.51 -2.02 11.57
CA ILE A 314 -3.35 -2.94 11.63
C ILE A 314 -3.72 -4.39 11.96
N ALA A 315 -4.72 -4.61 12.80
CA ALA A 315 -5.23 -5.93 13.17
C ALA A 315 -6.60 -6.24 12.55
N ASN A 316 -7.10 -5.38 11.65
CA ASN A 316 -8.40 -5.52 11.02
C ASN A 316 -8.30 -6.19 9.64
N ALA A 317 -9.36 -6.87 9.21
CA ALA A 317 -9.44 -7.51 7.90
C ALA A 317 -9.51 -6.51 6.74
N ALA A 318 -9.95 -5.27 7.00
CA ALA A 318 -9.98 -4.21 6.01
C ALA A 318 -8.59 -3.78 5.53
N ALA A 319 -7.50 -4.17 6.19
CA ALA A 319 -6.15 -4.04 5.65
C ALA A 319 -5.55 -5.41 5.29
N VAL A 320 -4.90 -5.47 4.13
CA VAL A 320 -4.30 -6.68 3.54
C VAL A 320 -2.79 -6.53 3.49
N ASP A 321 -2.04 -7.62 3.33
CA ASP A 321 -0.58 -7.58 3.40
C ASP A 321 0.04 -7.13 2.07
N LEU A 322 1.02 -6.24 2.14
CA LEU A 322 1.86 -5.82 1.02
C LEU A 322 3.33 -5.94 1.41
N PHE A 323 4.11 -6.62 0.58
CA PHE A 323 5.50 -6.94 0.84
C PHE A 323 6.43 -6.02 0.06
N GLN A 324 7.35 -5.35 0.77
CA GLN A 324 8.33 -4.42 0.21
C GLN A 324 9.75 -4.91 0.51
N PHE A 325 10.70 -4.63 -0.38
CA PHE A 325 12.09 -5.06 -0.24
C PHE A 325 12.94 -3.95 0.37
N LYS A 326 13.72 -4.26 1.40
CA LYS A 326 14.66 -3.32 2.05
C LYS A 326 16.12 -3.49 1.63
N ASN A 327 16.44 -4.54 0.87
CA ASN A 327 17.77 -4.83 0.33
C ASN A 327 17.66 -5.77 -0.89
N GLY A 328 18.81 -6.14 -1.47
CA GLY A 328 18.90 -7.05 -2.61
C GLY A 328 18.88 -6.33 -3.96
N ILE A 329 18.02 -6.77 -4.88
CA ILE A 329 17.91 -6.25 -6.25
C ILE A 329 17.45 -4.79 -6.22
N LYS A 330 18.24 -3.88 -6.82
CA LYS A 330 17.87 -2.46 -6.97
C LYS A 330 16.71 -2.33 -7.96
N GLY A 331 15.75 -1.46 -7.69
CA GLY A 331 14.56 -1.31 -8.54
C GLY A 331 13.67 -0.13 -8.17
N SER A 332 12.45 -0.14 -8.72
CA SER A 332 11.46 0.93 -8.58
C SER A 332 10.63 0.88 -7.29
N GLY A 333 10.92 -0.04 -6.39
CA GLY A 333 10.21 -0.18 -5.12
C GLY A 333 10.44 1.02 -4.19
N PRO A 334 9.58 1.21 -3.16
CA PRO A 334 9.60 2.41 -2.31
C PRO A 334 10.93 2.68 -1.60
N LEU A 335 11.71 1.64 -1.33
CA LEU A 335 13.01 1.72 -0.67
C LEU A 335 14.20 1.62 -1.65
N GLY A 336 13.96 1.76 -2.97
CA GLY A 336 14.99 1.68 -4.01
C GLY A 336 15.40 0.25 -4.40
N PHE A 337 14.64 -0.74 -3.95
CA PHE A 337 14.81 -2.15 -4.29
C PHE A 337 13.68 -2.64 -5.18
N GLN A 338 13.56 -3.94 -5.35
CA GLN A 338 12.52 -4.56 -6.16
C GLN A 338 11.11 -4.02 -5.82
N ALA A 339 10.27 -3.87 -6.86
CA ALA A 339 8.86 -3.55 -6.69
C ALA A 339 8.16 -4.57 -5.77
N GLY A 340 7.19 -4.06 -5.00
CA GLY A 340 6.49 -4.85 -4.00
C GLY A 340 5.54 -5.90 -4.58
N ILE A 341 5.15 -6.84 -3.73
CA ILE A 341 4.23 -7.94 -4.04
C ILE A 341 3.04 -7.80 -3.10
N ALA A 342 1.83 -7.76 -3.63
CA ALA A 342 0.60 -7.68 -2.85
C ALA A 342 0.01 -9.07 -2.59
N ALA A 343 -0.60 -9.27 -1.42
CA ALA A 343 -1.29 -10.52 -1.09
C ALA A 343 -2.69 -10.64 -1.74
N SER A 344 -3.15 -9.59 -2.41
CA SER A 344 -4.42 -9.54 -3.15
C SER A 344 -4.33 -8.49 -4.27
N ALA A 345 -5.19 -8.62 -5.28
CA ALA A 345 -5.38 -7.61 -6.32
C ALA A 345 -6.89 -7.45 -6.64
N PRO A 346 -7.31 -6.37 -7.32
CA PRO A 346 -8.68 -6.21 -7.75
C PRO A 346 -9.23 -7.45 -8.46
N GLY A 347 -10.47 -7.81 -8.15
CA GLY A 347 -11.11 -9.06 -8.57
C GLY A 347 -10.92 -10.23 -7.60
N ASP A 348 -9.98 -10.15 -6.67
CA ASP A 348 -9.84 -11.13 -5.60
C ASP A 348 -10.83 -10.82 -4.46
N ALA A 349 -11.44 -11.85 -3.87
CA ALA A 349 -12.45 -11.68 -2.80
C ALA A 349 -11.90 -11.02 -1.51
N ASN A 350 -10.59 -11.06 -1.33
CA ASN A 350 -9.88 -10.48 -0.20
C ASN A 350 -9.16 -9.16 -0.55
N TYR A 351 -9.51 -8.49 -1.65
CA TYR A 351 -8.90 -7.22 -2.02
C TYR A 351 -9.34 -6.07 -1.08
N SER A 352 -8.38 -5.18 -0.81
CA SER A 352 -8.54 -3.88 -0.16
C SER A 352 -7.47 -2.91 -0.64
N PRO A 353 -7.74 -1.59 -0.74
CA PRO A 353 -6.72 -0.58 -1.00
C PRO A 353 -5.84 -0.26 0.23
N MET A 354 -6.17 -0.79 1.41
CA MET A 354 -5.43 -0.53 2.65
C MET A 354 -4.39 -1.63 2.90
N TRP A 355 -3.12 -1.23 3.04
CA TRP A 355 -2.02 -2.18 3.11
C TRP A 355 -1.30 -2.16 4.45
N ARG A 356 -1.18 -3.35 5.06
CA ARG A 356 -0.22 -3.64 6.13
C ARG A 356 1.12 -3.95 5.49
N ILE A 357 2.12 -3.12 5.75
CA ILE A 357 3.41 -3.27 5.10
C ILE A 357 4.27 -4.30 5.83
N PHE A 358 4.78 -5.26 5.07
CA PHE A 358 5.80 -6.21 5.50
C PHE A 358 7.10 -5.93 4.77
N MET A 359 8.21 -5.97 5.51
CA MET A 359 9.55 -5.78 4.99
C MET A 359 10.23 -7.13 4.75
N ILE A 360 10.59 -7.37 3.49
CA ILE A 360 11.43 -8.47 3.04
C ILE A 360 12.89 -8.02 3.09
N GLY A 361 13.72 -8.78 3.82
CA GLY A 361 15.17 -8.66 3.79
C GLY A 361 15.81 -9.97 3.35
N TRP A 362 16.64 -9.90 2.33
CA TRP A 362 17.60 -10.96 2.00
C TRP A 362 18.61 -11.12 3.12
N GLU A 363 18.83 -12.36 3.56
CA GLU A 363 19.90 -12.71 4.50
C GLU A 363 21.28 -12.52 3.86
N ASP A 364 21.40 -12.86 2.57
CA ASP A 364 22.53 -12.52 1.71
C ASP A 364 22.05 -11.68 0.51
N PRO A 365 22.25 -10.35 0.52
CA PRO A 365 21.85 -9.48 -0.58
C PRO A 365 22.51 -9.79 -1.93
N GLU A 366 23.71 -10.38 -1.94
CA GLU A 366 24.41 -10.72 -3.19
C GLU A 366 23.77 -11.94 -3.89
N SER A 367 23.09 -12.78 -3.10
CA SER A 367 22.33 -13.94 -3.58
C SER A 367 20.87 -13.62 -3.93
N ALA A 368 20.50 -12.32 -3.96
CA ALA A 368 19.13 -11.90 -4.22
C ALA A 368 18.64 -12.36 -5.61
N ALA A 369 17.42 -12.91 -5.64
CA ALA A 369 16.71 -13.32 -6.84
C ALA A 369 15.40 -12.54 -6.99
N LEU A 370 14.91 -12.39 -8.22
CA LEU A 370 13.62 -11.74 -8.45
C LEU A 370 12.51 -12.59 -7.85
N LEU A 371 11.70 -12.04 -6.94
CA LEU A 371 10.48 -12.69 -6.44
C LEU A 371 9.27 -11.99 -7.05
N GLU A 372 8.28 -12.73 -7.54
CA GLU A 372 7.13 -12.13 -8.25
C GLU A 372 5.80 -12.52 -7.63
N THR A 373 5.78 -13.54 -6.77
CA THR A 373 4.56 -14.14 -6.24
C THR A 373 4.62 -14.31 -4.72
N ILE A 374 3.46 -14.50 -4.08
CA ILE A 374 3.40 -14.91 -2.67
C ILE A 374 4.06 -16.28 -2.46
N ASP A 375 3.94 -17.18 -3.44
CA ASP A 375 4.54 -18.51 -3.40
C ASP A 375 6.09 -18.44 -3.39
N ASP A 376 6.67 -17.49 -4.14
CA ASP A 376 8.09 -17.20 -4.12
C ASP A 376 8.54 -16.73 -2.73
N ILE A 377 7.82 -15.79 -2.12
CA ILE A 377 8.11 -15.30 -0.76
C ILE A 377 8.09 -16.47 0.23
N ASN A 378 7.06 -17.30 0.19
CA ASN A 378 6.92 -18.44 1.11
C ASN A 378 8.05 -19.46 0.95
N ALA A 379 8.39 -19.80 -0.29
CA ALA A 379 9.47 -20.76 -0.56
C ALA A 379 10.83 -20.25 -0.06
N PHE A 380 11.14 -18.97 -0.32
CA PHE A 380 12.41 -18.38 0.10
C PHE A 380 12.49 -18.15 1.61
N LYS A 381 11.35 -17.84 2.26
CA LYS A 381 11.27 -17.76 3.72
C LYS A 381 11.43 -19.13 4.38
N ASP A 382 10.76 -20.17 3.87
CA ASP A 382 10.85 -21.55 4.38
C ASP A 382 12.30 -22.09 4.27
N ASP A 383 13.03 -21.73 3.22
CA ASP A 383 14.45 -22.09 3.03
C ASP A 383 15.42 -21.15 3.80
N GLY A 384 14.92 -20.16 4.53
CA GLY A 384 15.72 -19.25 5.37
C GLY A 384 16.58 -18.26 4.60
N LEU A 385 16.22 -17.95 3.36
CA LEU A 385 16.96 -17.01 2.49
C LEU A 385 16.52 -15.55 2.66
N ILE A 386 15.28 -15.36 3.11
CA ILE A 386 14.72 -14.05 3.40
C ILE A 386 14.05 -14.04 4.77
N ASN A 387 14.11 -12.90 5.44
CA ASN A 387 13.24 -12.56 6.55
C ASN A 387 12.06 -11.71 6.07
N VAL A 388 10.91 -11.88 6.72
CA VAL A 388 9.69 -11.12 6.45
C VAL A 388 9.12 -10.67 7.79
N ASN A 389 9.10 -9.36 8.03
CA ASN A 389 8.65 -8.78 9.29
C ASN A 389 7.70 -7.62 9.05
N ILE A 390 6.73 -7.41 9.93
CA ILE A 390 5.84 -6.24 9.85
C ILE A 390 6.66 -4.95 9.99
N ALA A 391 6.33 -3.93 9.20
CA ALA A 391 6.98 -2.64 9.26
C ALA A 391 6.49 -1.85 10.48
N ARG A 392 7.43 -1.38 11.30
CA ARG A 392 7.19 -0.54 12.49
C ARG A 392 8.08 0.71 12.46
N PRO A 393 7.92 1.60 11.47
CA PRO A 393 8.69 2.83 11.40
C PRO A 393 8.42 3.65 12.65
N MET A 394 9.49 4.03 13.37
CA MET A 394 9.40 4.74 14.64
C MET A 394 8.54 4.02 15.70
N ASP A 395 8.54 2.68 15.68
CA ASP A 395 7.75 1.82 16.57
C ASP A 395 6.21 1.98 16.45
N SER A 396 5.73 2.61 15.37
CA SER A 396 4.30 2.83 15.12
C SER A 396 3.70 1.84 14.11
N ASP A 397 2.38 1.68 14.14
CA ASP A 397 1.63 0.93 13.13
C ASP A 397 1.80 1.57 11.74
N HIS A 398 2.16 0.77 10.73
CA HIS A 398 2.33 1.25 9.37
C HIS A 398 1.23 0.73 8.46
N ILE A 399 0.35 1.65 8.05
CA ILE A 399 -0.70 1.41 7.07
C ILE A 399 -0.53 2.43 5.95
N VAL A 400 -0.69 1.97 4.71
CA VAL A 400 -0.65 2.82 3.54
C VAL A 400 -1.93 2.60 2.72
N ASN A 401 -2.59 3.70 2.37
CA ASN A 401 -3.69 3.68 1.42
C ASN A 401 -3.10 3.75 0.00
N CYS A 402 -3.07 2.60 -0.67
CA CYS A 402 -2.57 2.48 -2.04
C CYS A 402 -3.59 1.78 -2.93
N PRO A 403 -4.64 2.47 -3.41
CA PRO A 403 -5.62 1.84 -4.26
C PRO A 403 -4.98 1.37 -5.57
N PHE A 404 -5.36 0.18 -6.00
CA PHE A 404 -4.92 -0.37 -7.29
C PHE A 404 -5.84 0.16 -8.38
N ILE A 405 -5.25 0.53 -9.51
CA ILE A 405 -5.94 1.22 -10.59
C ILE A 405 -5.53 0.68 -11.96
N ASP A 406 -6.34 0.93 -12.98
CA ASP A 406 -5.89 0.88 -14.36
C ASP A 406 -5.51 2.29 -14.84
N PRO A 407 -4.22 2.61 -15.05
CA PRO A 407 -3.80 3.91 -15.55
C PRO A 407 -4.05 4.09 -17.06
N PHE A 408 -4.62 3.12 -17.76
CA PHE A 408 -4.84 3.13 -19.22
C PHE A 408 -6.30 3.07 -19.65
N GLN A 409 -7.23 3.23 -18.70
CA GLN A 409 -8.67 3.18 -18.95
C GLN A 409 -9.19 4.37 -19.76
#